data_AF-A0ABD5RPB2-F1
#
_entry.id   AF-A0ABD5RPB2-F1
#
_cell.length_a   1.000
_cell.length_b   1.000
_cell.length_c   1.000
_cell.angle_alpha   90.00
_cell.angle_beta   90.00
_cell.angle_gamma   90.00
#
_symmetry.space_group_name_H-M   'P 1'
#
loop_
_entity.id
_entity.type
_entity.pdbx_description
1 polymer ?
#
loop_
_entity_poly.entity_id
_entity_poly.type
_entity_poly.pdbx_seq_one_letter_code
_entity_poly.pdbx_strand_id
1 'polypeptide(L)'
;MTRSRLLALVLCLSLVLAGCAGTGGSADDGADPSTTGSDDGADASSGGDGSGDSGNDGSSESGSGDGDTVTAWERFSFAEGEFYQFRVNDVRNDRDVLLTWDVVAVDGSEVTADVTYDDGTASYTYTLTGENATISTQLIQAAMQENPEDEAAMEAATSAYGYLTLGPFNPISSYFAARDLAVGNSWNLAGSATDGFMTANVEGRDEYAGKECYVSTIRVPDNEAWAESDSNEWVSCIAPDVGLSLYSAYYDAETGELTAEITLETYRSGE
;
A
#
# COMPACT_ATOMS: atom_id res chain seq x y z
N MET A 1 -29.73 11.63 -5.68
CA MET A 1 -29.33 10.97 -6.95
C MET A 1 -28.08 11.58 -7.60
N THR A 2 -27.13 12.13 -6.85
CA THR A 2 -25.91 12.77 -7.42
C THR A 2 -24.59 12.38 -6.75
N ARG A 3 -24.59 11.68 -5.60
CA ARG A 3 -23.36 11.23 -4.92
C ARG A 3 -22.82 9.88 -5.40
N SER A 4 -23.71 8.93 -5.74
CA SER A 4 -23.31 7.60 -6.23
C SER A 4 -22.59 7.63 -7.59
N ARG A 5 -22.83 8.65 -8.43
CA ARG A 5 -22.12 8.81 -9.71
C ARG A 5 -20.71 9.41 -9.57
N LEU A 6 -20.39 10.04 -8.44
CA LEU A 6 -19.07 10.61 -8.21
C LEU A 6 -18.07 9.51 -7.80
N LEU A 7 -18.53 8.57 -6.97
CA LEU A 7 -17.73 7.43 -6.49
C LEU A 7 -17.31 6.48 -7.64
N ALA A 8 -18.22 6.21 -8.58
CA ALA A 8 -17.91 5.41 -9.77
C ALA A 8 -16.88 6.07 -10.70
N LEU A 9 -16.76 7.40 -10.69
CA LEU A 9 -15.85 8.15 -11.56
C LEU A 9 -14.43 8.20 -10.98
N VAL A 10 -14.31 8.30 -9.64
CA VAL A 10 -13.03 8.24 -8.93
C VAL A 10 -12.42 6.85 -9.02
N LEU A 11 -13.23 5.78 -8.91
CA LEU A 11 -12.77 4.39 -9.01
C LEU A 11 -12.26 4.01 -10.42
N CYS A 12 -12.86 4.58 -11.48
CA CYS A 12 -12.39 4.38 -12.85
C CYS A 12 -11.08 5.11 -13.16
N LEU A 13 -10.80 6.22 -12.46
CA LEU A 13 -9.59 7.02 -12.72
C LEU A 13 -8.34 6.39 -12.10
N SER A 14 -8.47 5.72 -10.94
CA SER A 14 -7.36 5.00 -10.29
C SER A 14 -6.90 3.76 -11.06
N LEU A 15 -7.80 3.09 -11.79
CA LEU A 15 -7.46 1.94 -12.65
C LEU A 15 -6.60 2.30 -13.87
N VAL A 16 -6.61 3.57 -14.32
CA VAL A 16 -5.83 4.00 -15.49
C VAL A 16 -4.39 4.37 -15.14
N LEU A 17 -4.10 4.77 -13.89
CA LEU A 17 -2.74 5.17 -13.48
C LEU A 17 -1.84 4.00 -13.07
N ALA A 18 -2.38 2.83 -12.73
CA ALA A 18 -1.57 1.65 -12.40
C ALA A 18 -0.96 0.95 -13.64
N GLY A 19 -1.35 1.32 -14.87
CA GLY A 19 -0.95 0.65 -16.11
C GLY A 19 0.28 1.17 -16.84
N CYS A 20 0.95 2.22 -16.36
CA CYS A 20 2.04 2.90 -17.10
C CYS A 20 3.39 2.96 -16.37
N ALA A 21 3.77 1.92 -15.64
CA ALA A 21 5.13 1.78 -15.12
C ALA A 21 5.60 0.33 -15.18
N GLY A 22 5.79 -0.20 -16.39
CA GLY A 22 6.43 -1.50 -16.57
C GLY A 22 6.46 -1.98 -18.01
N THR A 23 7.58 -1.77 -18.70
CA THR A 23 8.22 -2.82 -19.52
C THR A 23 9.56 -2.34 -20.08
N GLY A 24 10.61 -3.05 -19.66
CA GLY A 24 11.95 -3.01 -20.24
C GLY A 24 12.00 -3.61 -21.65
N GLY A 25 13.08 -3.31 -22.37
CA GLY A 25 13.24 -3.63 -23.78
C GLY A 25 13.85 -5.00 -24.11
N SER A 26 13.97 -5.28 -25.41
CA SER A 26 15.13 -5.87 -26.10
C SER A 26 14.80 -6.21 -27.56
N ALA A 27 15.81 -6.02 -28.43
CA ALA A 27 16.07 -6.64 -29.75
C ALA A 27 15.09 -6.30 -30.91
N ASP A 28 15.46 -6.23 -32.19
CA ASP A 28 16.68 -6.14 -33.01
C ASP A 28 16.16 -5.81 -34.45
N ASP A 29 17.06 -5.60 -35.41
CA ASP A 29 16.87 -5.54 -36.87
C ASP A 29 16.94 -4.16 -37.57
N GLY A 30 18.17 -3.85 -38.01
CA GLY A 30 18.49 -3.79 -39.45
C GLY A 30 18.07 -2.56 -40.26
N ALA A 31 19.03 -1.67 -40.54
CA ALA A 31 19.30 -1.16 -41.91
C ALA A 31 20.53 -0.24 -41.94
N ASP A 32 21.59 -0.71 -42.59
CA ASP A 32 22.57 0.12 -43.32
C ASP A 32 21.99 0.35 -44.73
N PRO A 33 22.09 1.54 -45.34
CA PRO A 33 23.27 1.84 -46.16
C PRO A 33 23.73 3.31 -46.16
N SER A 34 25.04 3.52 -46.01
CA SER A 34 25.91 4.43 -46.81
C SER A 34 25.49 5.92 -46.94
N THR A 35 26.28 6.95 -46.60
CA THR A 35 27.49 7.40 -47.34
C THR A 35 28.00 8.76 -46.79
N THR A 36 29.33 8.94 -46.92
CA THR A 36 30.11 10.18 -47.23
C THR A 36 30.38 11.31 -46.22
N GLY A 37 31.68 11.57 -46.02
CA GLY A 37 32.30 12.92 -45.97
C GLY A 37 32.88 13.32 -44.61
N SER A 38 34.17 13.09 -44.35
CA SER A 38 35.31 14.02 -44.57
C SER A 38 35.53 15.08 -43.46
N ASP A 39 36.63 14.86 -42.73
CA ASP A 39 37.69 15.82 -42.40
C ASP A 39 37.65 16.70 -41.14
N ASP A 40 38.83 16.68 -40.49
CA ASP A 40 39.54 17.70 -39.72
C ASP A 40 39.24 17.93 -38.22
N GLY A 41 40.27 17.62 -37.41
CA GLY A 41 41.01 18.70 -36.77
C GLY A 41 41.15 18.73 -35.24
N ALA A 42 42.37 18.42 -34.79
CA ALA A 42 43.14 19.05 -33.70
C ALA A 42 42.85 18.80 -32.20
N ASP A 43 43.86 18.19 -31.56
CA ASP A 43 44.57 18.59 -30.33
C ASP A 43 43.85 19.35 -29.20
N ALA A 44 43.93 18.82 -27.97
CA ALA A 44 44.69 19.44 -26.87
C ALA A 44 44.74 18.56 -25.60
N SER A 45 45.94 18.44 -25.04
CA SER A 45 46.24 17.89 -23.72
C SER A 45 45.95 18.88 -22.58
N SER A 46 45.54 18.37 -21.41
CA SER A 46 45.78 18.92 -20.05
C SER A 46 45.19 17.89 -19.06
N GLY A 47 45.89 17.23 -18.13
CA GLY A 47 46.91 17.75 -17.22
C GLY A 47 46.21 18.25 -15.94
N GLY A 48 46.30 17.50 -14.84
CA GLY A 48 45.72 17.92 -13.54
C GLY A 48 45.76 16.85 -12.44
N ASP A 49 46.94 16.64 -11.86
CA ASP A 49 47.14 15.96 -10.58
C ASP A 49 46.53 16.75 -9.41
N GLY A 50 45.99 16.04 -8.42
CA GLY A 50 45.51 16.63 -7.16
C GLY A 50 45.50 15.61 -6.03
N SER A 51 46.66 15.42 -5.41
CA SER A 51 46.81 14.73 -4.12
C SER A 51 46.28 15.60 -2.97
N GLY A 52 45.56 14.99 -2.03
CA GLY A 52 45.04 15.64 -0.82
C GLY A 52 44.81 14.63 0.30
N ASP A 53 45.89 14.38 1.04
CA ASP A 53 45.96 13.70 2.34
C ASP A 53 45.35 14.56 3.45
N SER A 54 44.54 13.95 4.33
CA SER A 54 44.56 14.23 5.78
C SER A 54 43.52 13.38 6.51
N GLY A 55 44.01 12.48 7.35
CA GLY A 55 43.22 11.65 8.25
C GLY A 55 42.45 12.46 9.30
N ASN A 56 41.36 11.86 9.78
CA ASN A 56 40.73 12.23 11.03
C ASN A 56 40.32 10.95 11.77
N ASP A 57 41.16 10.57 12.73
CA ASP A 57 40.86 9.64 13.80
C ASP A 57 39.74 10.23 14.66
N GLY A 58 38.53 9.71 14.46
CA GLY A 58 37.37 9.97 15.31
C GLY A 58 36.78 8.66 15.76
N SER A 59 37.39 8.04 16.76
CA SER A 59 36.80 6.94 17.52
C SER A 59 35.50 7.43 18.16
N SER A 60 34.38 7.13 17.52
CA SER A 60 33.05 7.21 18.11
C SER A 60 32.60 5.78 18.38
N GLU A 61 32.45 5.50 19.68
CA GLU A 61 32.03 4.25 20.27
C GLU A 61 30.86 3.64 19.50
N SER A 62 31.10 2.47 18.90
CA SER A 62 30.05 1.58 18.43
C SER A 62 29.32 1.04 19.66
N GLY A 63 28.36 1.82 20.14
CA GLY A 63 27.28 1.30 20.97
C GLY A 63 26.48 0.34 20.12
N SER A 64 26.84 -0.96 20.19
CA SER A 64 25.96 -2.06 19.87
C SER A 64 24.78 -2.02 20.85
N GLY A 65 23.87 -1.07 20.66
CA GLY A 65 22.50 -1.33 21.03
C GLY A 65 22.06 -2.48 20.14
N ASP A 66 21.49 -3.52 20.75
CA ASP A 66 20.58 -4.44 20.07
C ASP A 66 19.47 -3.58 19.46
N GLY A 67 19.78 -2.98 18.31
CA GLY A 67 18.83 -2.29 17.48
C GLY A 67 17.97 -3.39 16.89
N ASP A 68 16.79 -3.54 17.48
CA ASP A 68 15.69 -4.41 17.10
C ASP A 68 15.23 -4.05 15.67
N THR A 69 16.12 -4.25 14.68
CA THR A 69 15.83 -4.11 13.26
C THR A 69 15.08 -5.36 12.87
N VAL A 70 13.76 -5.26 12.86
CA VAL A 70 12.91 -6.38 12.42
C VAL A 70 13.04 -6.50 10.91
N THR A 71 13.04 -7.74 10.43
CA THR A 71 12.98 -8.10 9.01
C THR A 71 11.95 -7.25 8.30
N ALA A 72 12.31 -6.76 7.11
CA ALA A 72 11.43 -5.91 6.32
C ALA A 72 10.07 -6.60 6.06
N TRP A 73 8.99 -5.85 6.20
CA TRP A 73 7.63 -6.37 6.04
C TRP A 73 7.37 -6.85 4.61
N GLU A 74 6.95 -8.11 4.47
CA GLU A 74 6.57 -8.72 3.21
C GLU A 74 5.04 -8.70 3.06
N ARG A 75 4.54 -7.69 2.34
CA ARG A 75 3.11 -7.55 2.06
C ARG A 75 2.57 -8.74 1.30
N PHE A 76 1.36 -9.16 1.66
CA PHE A 76 0.61 -10.20 0.96
C PHE A 76 1.34 -11.56 0.94
N SER A 77 2.27 -11.78 1.87
CA SER A 77 2.78 -13.11 2.20
C SER A 77 1.74 -13.82 3.05
N PHE A 78 1.00 -14.72 2.44
CA PHE A 78 -0.06 -15.48 3.08
C PHE A 78 0.35 -16.95 3.27
N ALA A 79 -0.20 -17.57 4.30
CA ALA A 79 -0.17 -19.02 4.49
C ALA A 79 -1.59 -19.60 4.42
N GLU A 80 -1.70 -20.86 3.99
CA GLU A 80 -2.99 -21.56 3.96
C GLU A 80 -3.57 -21.65 5.38
N GLY A 81 -4.87 -21.35 5.53
CA GLY A 81 -5.57 -21.36 6.81
C GLY A 81 -5.42 -20.07 7.63
N GLU A 82 -4.66 -19.08 7.15
CA GLU A 82 -4.64 -17.75 7.76
C GLU A 82 -6.03 -17.11 7.74
N PHE A 83 -6.41 -16.50 8.85
CA PHE A 83 -7.71 -15.87 9.00
C PHE A 83 -7.58 -14.50 9.64
N TYR A 84 -8.30 -13.55 9.06
CA TYR A 84 -8.35 -12.16 9.48
C TYR A 84 -9.80 -11.74 9.60
N GLN A 85 -10.19 -11.18 10.75
CA GLN A 85 -11.47 -10.51 10.92
C GLN A 85 -11.23 -9.08 11.36
N PHE A 86 -11.65 -8.15 10.51
CA PHE A 86 -11.59 -6.72 10.74
C PHE A 86 -12.96 -6.20 11.15
N ARG A 87 -12.99 -5.33 12.15
CA ARG A 87 -14.11 -4.40 12.36
C ARG A 87 -13.83 -3.12 11.61
N VAL A 88 -14.82 -2.69 10.83
CA VAL A 88 -14.79 -1.43 10.09
C VAL A 88 -15.78 -0.49 10.76
N ASN A 89 -15.29 0.64 11.25
CA ASN A 89 -16.10 1.78 11.68
C ASN A 89 -16.01 2.88 10.63
N ASP A 90 -17.03 2.99 9.77
CA ASP A 90 -17.15 4.04 8.77
C ASP A 90 -18.08 5.14 9.28
N VAL A 91 -17.45 6.12 9.94
CA VAL A 91 -18.12 7.26 10.57
C VAL A 91 -18.92 8.08 9.55
N ARG A 92 -18.40 8.22 8.32
CA ARG A 92 -19.04 9.02 7.27
C ARG A 92 -20.40 8.45 6.83
N ASN A 93 -20.52 7.13 6.89
CA ASN A 93 -21.73 6.43 6.45
C ASN A 93 -22.54 5.83 7.60
N ASP A 94 -22.13 6.06 8.86
CA ASP A 94 -22.74 5.49 10.06
C ASP A 94 -22.83 3.94 9.97
N ARG A 95 -21.71 3.30 9.60
CA ARG A 95 -21.62 1.85 9.45
C ARG A 95 -20.59 1.25 10.41
N ASP A 96 -20.98 0.15 11.04
CA ASP A 96 -20.11 -0.75 11.81
C ASP A 96 -20.28 -2.15 11.22
N VAL A 97 -19.26 -2.64 10.54
CA VAL A 97 -19.34 -3.91 9.79
C VAL A 97 -18.15 -4.81 10.11
N LEU A 98 -18.35 -6.12 9.98
CA LEU A 98 -17.29 -7.11 10.04
C LEU A 98 -16.88 -7.54 8.64
N LEU A 99 -15.59 -7.48 8.39
CA LEU A 99 -14.96 -7.90 7.14
C LEU A 99 -14.00 -9.04 7.45
N THR A 100 -14.24 -10.20 6.86
CA THR A 100 -13.40 -11.39 7.03
C THR A 100 -12.63 -11.69 5.75
N TRP A 101 -11.37 -12.07 5.92
CA TRP A 101 -10.49 -12.61 4.88
C TRP A 101 -9.96 -13.94 5.39
N ASP A 102 -10.42 -15.05 4.81
CA ASP A 102 -10.00 -16.41 5.17
C ASP A 102 -9.22 -17.01 4.02
N VAL A 103 -7.92 -17.27 4.21
CA VAL A 103 -7.03 -17.82 3.19
C VAL A 103 -7.25 -19.33 3.10
N VAL A 104 -7.88 -19.76 2.01
CA VAL A 104 -8.28 -21.16 1.79
C VAL A 104 -7.16 -21.98 1.16
N ALA A 105 -6.38 -21.38 0.26
CA ALA A 105 -5.26 -22.05 -0.42
C ALA A 105 -4.22 -21.03 -0.90
N VAL A 106 -2.96 -21.47 -0.98
CA VAL A 106 -1.85 -20.70 -1.54
C VAL A 106 -1.05 -21.59 -2.50
N ASP A 107 -0.91 -21.18 -3.75
CA ASP A 107 -0.05 -21.82 -4.76
C ASP A 107 0.90 -20.79 -5.39
N GLY A 108 2.11 -20.70 -4.85
CA GLY A 108 3.07 -19.66 -5.22
C GLY A 108 2.54 -18.26 -4.88
N SER A 109 2.32 -17.43 -5.90
CA SER A 109 1.72 -16.09 -5.75
C SER A 109 0.20 -16.06 -5.92
N GLU A 110 -0.41 -17.19 -6.31
CA GLU A 110 -1.85 -17.32 -6.42
C GLU A 110 -2.43 -17.69 -5.04
N VAL A 111 -3.50 -17.01 -4.67
CA VAL A 111 -4.20 -17.18 -3.41
C VAL A 111 -5.66 -17.44 -3.70
N THR A 112 -6.26 -18.37 -2.97
CA THR A 112 -7.71 -18.51 -2.87
C THR A 112 -8.13 -18.03 -1.48
N ALA A 113 -9.09 -17.10 -1.42
CA ALA A 113 -9.59 -16.59 -0.15
C ALA A 113 -11.11 -16.44 -0.18
N ASP A 114 -11.74 -16.74 0.95
CA ASP A 114 -13.13 -16.41 1.21
C ASP A 114 -13.21 -15.03 1.86
N VAL A 115 -13.95 -14.13 1.24
CA VAL A 115 -14.18 -12.77 1.73
C VAL A 115 -15.62 -12.67 2.20
N THR A 116 -15.81 -12.43 3.49
CA THR A 116 -17.14 -12.23 4.08
C THR A 116 -17.34 -10.79 4.49
N TYR A 117 -18.45 -10.20 4.05
CA TYR A 117 -18.96 -8.92 4.52
C TYR A 117 -20.21 -9.14 5.37
N ASP A 118 -20.23 -8.64 6.61
CA ASP A 118 -21.37 -8.73 7.53
C ASP A 118 -21.65 -7.35 8.13
N ASP A 119 -22.84 -6.80 7.83
CA ASP A 119 -23.29 -5.50 8.35
C ASP A 119 -24.21 -5.61 9.59
N GLY A 120 -24.28 -6.80 10.18
CA GLY A 120 -25.16 -7.14 11.30
C GLY A 120 -26.60 -7.42 10.91
N THR A 121 -27.01 -7.13 9.66
CA THR A 121 -28.34 -7.43 9.12
C THR A 121 -28.27 -8.56 8.10
N ALA A 122 -27.25 -8.56 7.25
CA ALA A 122 -26.99 -9.57 6.25
C ALA A 122 -25.49 -9.90 6.18
N SER A 123 -25.19 -11.11 5.71
CA SER A 123 -23.83 -11.57 5.49
C SER A 123 -23.69 -12.15 4.09
N TYR A 124 -22.65 -11.72 3.37
CA TYR A 124 -22.33 -12.15 2.01
C TYR A 124 -20.90 -12.68 1.98
N THR A 125 -20.68 -13.86 1.40
CA THR A 125 -19.35 -14.46 1.27
C THR A 125 -19.06 -14.74 -0.19
N TYR A 126 -17.85 -14.40 -0.62
CA TYR A 126 -17.36 -14.62 -1.99
C TYR A 126 -16.03 -15.34 -1.94
N THR A 127 -15.86 -16.38 -2.77
CA THR A 127 -14.58 -17.04 -2.95
C THR A 127 -13.83 -16.39 -4.12
N LEU A 128 -12.64 -15.87 -3.85
CA LEU A 128 -11.77 -15.25 -4.84
C LEU A 128 -10.57 -16.14 -5.13
N THR A 129 -10.04 -16.10 -6.35
CA THR A 129 -8.79 -16.80 -6.69
C THR A 129 -7.97 -15.97 -7.67
N GLY A 130 -6.75 -15.60 -7.28
CA GLY A 130 -5.86 -14.85 -8.15
C GLY A 130 -4.58 -14.41 -7.45
N GLU A 131 -3.84 -13.51 -8.09
CA GLU A 131 -2.58 -13.01 -7.57
C GLU A 131 -2.79 -12.25 -6.24
N ASN A 132 -1.98 -12.60 -5.23
CA ASN A 132 -2.09 -12.12 -3.85
C ASN A 132 -2.22 -10.60 -3.70
N ALA A 133 -1.56 -9.80 -4.55
CA ALA A 133 -1.58 -8.35 -4.47
C ALA A 133 -2.82 -7.70 -5.10
N THR A 134 -3.51 -8.42 -6.00
CA THR A 134 -4.64 -7.88 -6.80
C THR A 134 -5.93 -8.66 -6.65
N ILE A 135 -5.93 -9.77 -5.92
CA ILE A 135 -7.09 -10.67 -5.75
C ILE A 135 -8.37 -9.92 -5.33
N SER A 136 -8.27 -8.89 -4.48
CA SER A 136 -9.41 -8.11 -4.02
C SER A 136 -10.18 -7.43 -5.17
N THR A 137 -9.54 -7.13 -6.30
CA THR A 137 -10.21 -6.52 -7.46
C THR A 137 -11.24 -7.45 -8.11
N GLN A 138 -11.18 -8.75 -7.84
CA GLN A 138 -12.12 -9.73 -8.39
C GLN A 138 -13.47 -9.73 -7.67
N LEU A 139 -13.57 -9.11 -6.49
CA LEU A 139 -14.75 -9.21 -5.62
C LEU A 139 -16.05 -8.77 -6.33
N ILE A 140 -16.01 -7.66 -7.06
CA ILE A 140 -17.17 -7.16 -7.82
C ILE A 140 -17.54 -8.15 -8.94
N GLN A 141 -16.54 -8.71 -9.63
CA GLN A 141 -16.78 -9.70 -10.69
C GLN A 141 -17.36 -11.01 -10.14
N ALA A 142 -16.88 -11.48 -8.99
CA ALA A 142 -17.42 -12.65 -8.30
C ALA A 142 -18.89 -12.43 -7.91
N ALA A 143 -19.21 -11.28 -7.31
CA ALA A 143 -20.58 -10.93 -6.95
C ALA A 143 -21.51 -10.86 -8.16
N MET A 144 -21.07 -10.28 -9.28
CA MET A 144 -21.84 -10.24 -10.53
C MET A 144 -22.10 -11.64 -11.11
N GLN A 145 -21.18 -12.59 -10.92
CA GLN A 145 -21.34 -13.95 -11.44
C GLN A 145 -22.25 -14.80 -10.56
N GLU A 146 -22.10 -14.71 -9.25
CA GLU A 146 -22.86 -15.52 -8.29
C GLU A 146 -24.29 -14.97 -8.09
N ASN A 147 -24.44 -13.64 -8.05
CA ASN A 147 -25.69 -12.98 -7.69
C ASN A 147 -26.02 -11.79 -8.62
N PRO A 148 -26.16 -12.00 -9.95
CA PRO A 148 -26.27 -10.92 -10.95
C PRO A 148 -27.49 -9.99 -10.77
N GLU A 149 -28.53 -10.45 -10.09
CA GLU A 149 -29.78 -9.70 -9.89
C GLU A 149 -29.97 -9.20 -8.44
N ASP A 150 -29.04 -9.53 -7.53
CA ASP A 150 -29.12 -9.12 -6.12
C ASP A 150 -28.37 -7.80 -5.91
N GLU A 151 -29.14 -6.70 -5.83
CA GLU A 151 -28.60 -5.36 -5.59
C GLU A 151 -27.87 -5.26 -4.24
N ALA A 152 -28.34 -5.98 -3.21
CA ALA A 152 -27.73 -5.94 -1.89
C ALA A 152 -26.39 -6.72 -1.86
N ALA A 153 -26.31 -7.85 -2.57
CA ALA A 153 -25.04 -8.53 -2.78
C ALA A 153 -24.02 -7.64 -3.53
N MET A 154 -24.47 -6.93 -4.57
CA MET A 154 -23.60 -6.00 -5.30
C MET A 154 -23.13 -4.82 -4.44
N GLU A 155 -23.99 -4.28 -3.57
CA GLU A 155 -23.62 -3.24 -2.61
C GLU A 155 -22.62 -3.77 -1.57
N ALA A 156 -22.85 -4.98 -1.03
CA ALA A 156 -21.95 -5.62 -0.07
C ALA A 156 -20.57 -5.86 -0.68
N ALA A 157 -20.49 -6.41 -1.89
CA ALA A 157 -19.23 -6.60 -2.61
C ALA A 157 -18.53 -5.27 -2.89
N THR A 158 -19.25 -4.23 -3.30
CA THR A 158 -18.65 -2.90 -3.53
C THR A 158 -18.10 -2.31 -2.23
N SER A 159 -18.83 -2.46 -1.13
CA SER A 159 -18.44 -1.96 0.20
C SER A 159 -17.22 -2.71 0.73
N ALA A 160 -17.23 -4.04 0.67
CA ALA A 160 -16.10 -4.88 1.05
C ALA A 160 -14.85 -4.59 0.21
N TYR A 161 -14.97 -4.40 -1.10
CA TYR A 161 -13.84 -3.99 -1.94
C TYR A 161 -13.26 -2.64 -1.48
N GLY A 162 -14.14 -1.67 -1.20
CA GLY A 162 -13.77 -0.36 -0.66
C GLY A 162 -13.01 -0.48 0.67
N TYR A 163 -13.54 -1.24 1.63
CA TYR A 163 -12.91 -1.41 2.94
C TYR A 163 -11.62 -2.23 2.90
N LEU A 164 -11.54 -3.28 2.07
CA LEU A 164 -10.26 -3.97 1.82
C LEU A 164 -9.22 -2.98 1.29
N THR A 165 -9.59 -2.17 0.30
CA THR A 165 -8.70 -1.18 -0.33
C THR A 165 -8.30 -0.06 0.63
N LEU A 166 -9.17 0.34 1.56
CA LEU A 166 -8.83 1.35 2.57
C LEU A 166 -8.01 0.76 3.73
N GLY A 167 -8.25 -0.50 4.09
CA GLY A 167 -7.57 -1.13 5.22
C GLY A 167 -6.42 -2.04 4.78
N PRO A 168 -6.62 -3.36 4.87
CA PRO A 168 -5.54 -4.35 4.73
C PRO A 168 -4.82 -4.31 3.38
N PHE A 169 -5.50 -3.93 2.30
CA PHE A 169 -4.95 -3.84 0.94
C PHE A 169 -4.54 -2.41 0.55
N ASN A 170 -4.48 -1.46 1.48
CA ASN A 170 -4.18 -0.07 1.17
C ASN A 170 -2.88 0.08 0.34
N PRO A 171 -2.93 0.63 -0.87
CA PRO A 171 -1.74 0.78 -1.70
C PRO A 171 -0.70 1.69 -1.05
N ILE A 172 -1.11 2.63 -0.20
CA ILE A 172 -0.23 3.57 0.51
C ILE A 172 0.70 2.82 1.49
N SER A 173 0.29 1.69 2.06
CA SER A 173 1.18 0.92 2.94
C SER A 173 2.39 0.30 2.18
N SER A 174 2.38 0.27 0.84
CA SER A 174 3.52 -0.21 0.04
C SER A 174 4.77 0.63 0.23
N TYR A 175 4.63 1.90 0.65
CA TYR A 175 5.77 2.75 0.98
C TYR A 175 6.58 2.25 2.18
N PHE A 176 6.01 1.36 3.00
CA PHE A 176 6.70 0.72 4.12
C PHE A 176 7.20 -0.68 3.80
N ALA A 177 6.78 -1.26 2.67
CA ALA A 177 7.27 -2.57 2.24
C ALA A 177 8.77 -2.51 1.96
N ALA A 178 9.49 -3.56 2.32
CA ALA A 178 10.95 -3.65 2.18
C ALA A 178 11.76 -2.57 2.95
N ARG A 179 11.16 -1.86 3.92
CA ARG A 179 11.85 -0.90 4.79
C ARG A 179 11.97 -1.41 6.22
N ASP A 180 13.01 -0.95 6.91
CA ASP A 180 13.18 -1.20 8.33
C ASP A 180 12.12 -0.42 9.12
N LEU A 181 11.27 -1.16 9.82
CA LEU A 181 10.27 -0.60 10.71
C LEU A 181 10.89 -0.42 12.09
N ALA A 182 11.34 0.81 12.38
CA ALA A 182 11.83 1.19 13.70
C ALA A 182 11.23 2.54 14.08
N VAL A 183 10.80 2.66 15.34
CA VAL A 183 10.22 3.91 15.86
C VAL A 183 11.23 5.06 15.71
N GLY A 184 10.78 6.16 15.12
CA GLY A 184 11.60 7.32 14.78
C GLY A 184 12.10 7.32 13.33
N ASN A 185 11.92 6.24 12.56
CA ASN A 185 12.24 6.24 11.13
C ASN A 185 11.28 7.16 10.37
N SER A 186 11.83 7.91 9.42
CA SER A 186 11.09 8.83 8.56
C SER A 186 11.71 8.88 7.17
N TRP A 187 10.86 9.00 6.14
CA TRP A 187 11.28 9.07 4.75
C TRP A 187 10.43 10.06 3.96
N ASN A 188 11.08 10.83 3.08
CA ASN A 188 10.38 11.61 2.05
C ASN A 188 10.02 10.69 0.88
N LEU A 189 8.76 10.73 0.44
CA LEU A 189 8.23 9.84 -0.61
C LEU A 189 8.12 10.55 -1.96
N ALA A 190 7.35 11.64 -2.00
CA ALA A 190 7.10 12.44 -3.20
C ALA A 190 6.93 13.91 -2.80
N GLY A 191 7.13 14.85 -3.74
CA GLY A 191 7.01 16.29 -3.50
C GLY A 191 8.32 17.04 -3.77
N SER A 192 8.38 18.29 -3.29
CA SER A 192 9.50 19.20 -3.55
C SER A 192 9.85 20.04 -2.33
N ALA A 193 11.01 20.70 -2.33
CA ALA A 193 11.38 21.62 -1.24
C ALA A 193 10.46 22.86 -1.17
N THR A 194 9.80 23.21 -2.27
CA THR A 194 8.89 24.36 -2.35
C THR A 194 7.48 23.98 -1.95
N ASP A 195 7.05 22.78 -2.34
CA ASP A 195 5.67 22.31 -2.19
C ASP A 195 5.48 21.40 -0.97
N GLY A 196 6.58 21.03 -0.30
CA GLY A 196 6.58 20.05 0.78
C GLY A 196 6.77 18.63 0.25
N PHE A 197 7.16 17.72 1.13
CA PHE A 197 7.26 16.30 0.83
C PHE A 197 6.15 15.54 1.56
N MET A 198 5.55 14.58 0.87
CA MET A 198 4.85 13.48 1.53
C MET A 198 5.85 12.72 2.38
N THR A 199 5.54 12.54 3.66
CA THR A 199 6.42 11.83 4.60
C THR A 199 5.79 10.54 5.05
N ALA A 200 6.55 9.45 5.04
CA ALA A 200 6.23 8.22 5.76
C ALA A 200 7.01 8.22 7.07
N ASN A 201 6.35 7.97 8.19
CA ASN A 201 6.96 7.92 9.52
C ASN A 201 6.56 6.62 10.25
N VAL A 202 7.44 6.12 11.11
CA VAL A 202 7.11 5.09 12.10
C VAL A 202 7.16 5.75 13.47
N GLU A 203 6.01 5.87 14.11
CA GLU A 203 5.83 6.78 15.25
C GLU A 203 5.76 6.08 16.59
N GLY A 204 5.38 4.80 16.58
CA GLY A 204 5.18 4.04 17.80
C GLY A 204 4.98 2.56 17.52
N ARG A 205 4.55 1.88 18.58
CA ARG A 205 4.10 0.49 18.54
C ARG A 205 2.72 0.39 19.15
N ASP A 206 1.95 -0.57 18.67
CA ASP A 206 0.64 -0.92 19.22
C ASP A 206 0.44 -2.45 19.11
N GLU A 207 -0.70 -2.94 19.57
CA GLU A 207 -1.07 -4.35 19.50
C GLU A 207 -2.52 -4.53 19.05
N TYR A 208 -2.74 -5.37 18.04
CA TYR A 208 -4.07 -5.74 17.57
C TYR A 208 -4.16 -7.26 17.40
N ALA A 209 -5.26 -7.86 17.87
CA ALA A 209 -5.46 -9.31 17.86
C ALA A 209 -4.27 -10.12 18.43
N GLY A 210 -3.56 -9.57 19.44
CA GLY A 210 -2.38 -10.20 20.06
C GLY A 210 -1.10 -10.14 19.22
N LYS A 211 -1.06 -9.28 18.20
CA LYS A 211 0.11 -9.06 17.34
C LYS A 211 0.65 -7.65 17.55
N GLU A 212 1.90 -7.56 17.99
CA GLU A 212 2.62 -6.29 18.05
C GLU A 212 2.85 -5.74 16.64
N CYS A 213 2.66 -4.44 16.48
CA CYS A 213 2.82 -3.78 15.19
C CYS A 213 3.45 -2.39 15.34
N TYR A 214 3.94 -1.86 14.23
CA TYR A 214 4.51 -0.53 14.12
C TYR A 214 3.49 0.46 13.61
N VAL A 215 3.15 1.45 14.43
CA VAL A 215 2.26 2.54 14.06
C VAL A 215 3.00 3.42 13.06
N SER A 216 2.49 3.44 11.85
CA SER A 216 3.09 4.08 10.68
C SER A 216 2.13 5.12 10.13
N THR A 217 2.63 6.31 9.81
CA THR A 217 1.82 7.41 9.30
C THR A 217 2.34 7.86 7.95
N ILE A 218 1.43 8.21 7.05
CA ILE A 218 1.76 8.96 5.84
C ILE A 218 1.05 10.28 5.90
N ARG A 219 1.83 11.36 5.82
CA ARG A 219 1.34 12.74 5.86
C ARG A 219 1.59 13.46 4.56
N VAL A 220 0.58 14.19 4.12
CA VAL A 220 0.57 15.04 2.92
C VAL A 220 0.72 16.50 3.33
N PRO A 221 1.58 17.29 2.66
CA PRO A 221 1.63 18.73 2.85
C PRO A 221 0.30 19.41 2.50
N ASP A 222 -0.14 20.35 3.34
CA ASP A 222 -1.43 21.07 3.22
C ASP A 222 -1.61 21.88 1.92
N ASN A 223 -0.54 22.08 1.14
CA ASN A 223 -0.47 22.98 -0.02
C ASN A 223 -0.36 22.27 -1.38
N GLU A 224 -0.40 20.93 -1.41
CA GLU A 224 -0.27 20.16 -2.64
C GLU A 224 -1.65 19.92 -3.30
N ALA A 225 -1.76 20.16 -4.61
CA ALA A 225 -3.03 20.00 -5.35
C ALA A 225 -3.51 18.55 -5.50
N TRP A 226 -2.66 17.56 -5.21
CA TRP A 226 -3.07 16.15 -5.11
C TRP A 226 -3.63 15.80 -3.72
N ALA A 227 -3.60 16.73 -2.77
CA ALA A 227 -4.36 16.69 -1.52
C ALA A 227 -5.86 16.98 -1.72
N GLU A 228 -6.39 16.84 -2.94
CA GLU A 228 -7.83 16.62 -3.16
C GLU A 228 -8.31 15.28 -2.55
N SER A 229 -7.42 14.48 -1.93
CA SER A 229 -7.87 13.43 -1.02
C SER A 229 -8.55 14.06 0.19
N ASP A 230 -9.71 13.52 0.56
CA ASP A 230 -10.44 13.86 1.79
C ASP A 230 -9.62 13.69 3.09
N SER A 231 -8.34 13.30 3.00
CA SER A 231 -7.45 13.03 4.11
C SER A 231 -6.03 13.51 3.82
N ASN A 232 -5.40 14.16 4.80
CA ASN A 232 -4.00 14.56 4.80
C ASN A 232 -3.10 13.62 5.61
N GLU A 233 -3.69 12.67 6.33
CA GLU A 233 -2.99 11.72 7.19
C GLU A 233 -3.63 10.33 7.12
N TRP A 234 -2.80 9.35 6.76
CA TRP A 234 -3.14 7.94 6.82
C TRP A 234 -2.35 7.26 7.92
N VAL A 235 -3.06 6.60 8.84
CA VAL A 235 -2.44 5.81 9.89
C VAL A 235 -2.61 4.34 9.55
N SER A 236 -1.58 3.55 9.78
CA SER A 236 -1.61 2.09 9.64
C SER A 236 -0.79 1.45 10.76
N CYS A 237 -1.13 0.24 11.19
CA CYS A 237 -0.28 -0.53 12.11
C CYS A 237 0.19 -1.81 11.43
N ILE A 238 1.48 -1.90 11.17
CA ILE A 238 2.10 -2.95 10.35
C ILE A 238 2.85 -3.92 11.25
N ALA A 239 2.46 -5.20 11.22
CA ALA A 239 3.19 -6.27 11.88
C ALA A 239 4.07 -7.01 10.85
N PRO A 240 5.40 -7.08 11.04
CA PRO A 240 6.31 -7.73 10.09
C PRO A 240 6.01 -9.22 9.83
N ASP A 241 5.38 -9.90 10.79
CA ASP A 241 5.01 -11.32 10.72
C ASP A 241 3.59 -11.56 10.19
N VAL A 242 2.90 -10.52 9.71
CA VAL A 242 1.53 -10.59 9.21
C VAL A 242 1.43 -9.94 7.82
N GLY A 243 0.87 -10.65 6.84
CA GLY A 243 0.83 -10.19 5.44
C GLY A 243 -0.04 -8.96 5.18
N LEU A 244 -0.89 -8.57 6.13
CA LEU A 244 -1.83 -7.44 6.05
C LEU A 244 -1.62 -6.43 7.18
N SER A 245 -1.98 -5.17 6.93
CA SER A 245 -2.03 -4.15 8.00
C SER A 245 -3.07 -4.54 9.05
N LEU A 246 -2.72 -4.42 10.33
CA LEU A 246 -3.61 -4.77 11.44
C LEU A 246 -4.60 -3.65 11.78
N TYR A 247 -4.22 -2.42 11.43
CA TYR A 247 -5.01 -1.23 11.68
C TYR A 247 -4.92 -0.28 10.49
N SER A 248 -5.97 0.47 10.22
CA SER A 248 -5.94 1.61 9.31
C SER A 248 -6.94 2.66 9.76
N ALA A 249 -6.53 3.93 9.75
CA ALA A 249 -7.44 5.04 10.02
C ALA A 249 -7.23 6.20 9.05
N TYR A 250 -8.35 6.89 8.80
CA TYR A 250 -8.47 8.00 7.86
C TYR A 250 -9.11 9.17 8.55
N TYR A 251 -8.49 10.34 8.43
CA TYR A 251 -8.98 11.58 9.03
C TYR A 251 -9.40 12.56 7.96
N ASP A 252 -10.43 13.36 8.23
CA ASP A 252 -10.85 14.45 7.35
C ASP A 252 -9.75 15.50 7.30
N ALA A 253 -9.33 15.91 6.09
CA ALA A 253 -8.24 16.85 5.92
C ALA A 253 -8.56 18.26 6.47
N GLU A 254 -9.82 18.68 6.51
CA GLU A 254 -10.22 20.01 6.97
C GLU A 254 -10.42 20.05 8.48
N THR A 255 -11.08 19.03 9.05
CA THR A 255 -11.48 19.02 10.46
C THR A 255 -10.53 18.22 11.35
N GLY A 256 -9.75 17.29 10.77
CA GLY A 256 -8.96 16.31 11.51
C GLY A 256 -9.80 15.23 12.21
N GLU A 257 -11.11 15.16 11.93
CA GLU A 257 -11.99 14.18 12.54
C GLU A 257 -11.84 12.80 11.88
N LEU A 258 -11.99 11.74 12.66
CA LEU A 258 -11.95 10.37 12.15
C LEU A 258 -13.11 10.13 11.17
N THR A 259 -12.80 9.61 9.99
CA THR A 259 -13.79 9.32 8.94
C THR A 259 -14.02 7.83 8.72
N ALA A 260 -12.98 7.02 8.88
CA ALA A 260 -13.04 5.58 8.84
C ALA A 260 -11.89 4.98 9.66
N GLU A 261 -12.18 3.89 10.35
CA GLU A 261 -11.24 3.08 11.10
C GLU A 261 -11.47 1.60 10.77
N ILE A 262 -10.40 0.85 10.54
CA ILE A 262 -10.43 -0.58 10.20
C ILE A 262 -9.44 -1.28 11.12
N THR A 263 -9.95 -2.12 12.02
CA THR A 263 -9.19 -2.71 13.12
C THR A 263 -9.28 -4.22 13.07
N LEU A 264 -8.15 -4.91 13.10
CA LEU A 264 -8.09 -6.36 13.20
C LEU A 264 -8.50 -6.79 14.61
N GLU A 265 -9.62 -7.50 14.72
CA GLU A 265 -10.15 -8.00 16.00
C GLU A 265 -9.71 -9.45 16.25
N THR A 266 -9.67 -10.27 15.20
CA THR A 266 -9.29 -11.68 15.28
C THR A 266 -8.26 -12.00 14.21
N TYR A 267 -7.18 -12.68 14.62
CA TYR A 267 -6.18 -13.26 13.75
C TYR A 267 -5.93 -14.72 14.11
N ARG A 268 -5.77 -15.55 13.10
CA ARG A 268 -5.26 -16.92 13.23
C ARG A 268 -4.19 -17.11 12.16
N SER A 269 -3.01 -17.56 12.56
CA SER A 269 -1.94 -17.92 11.63
C SER A 269 -2.31 -19.18 10.83
N GLY A 270 -1.80 -19.27 9.61
CA GLY A 270 -1.90 -20.46 8.76
C GLY A 270 -0.90 -21.55 9.17
N GLU A 271 -1.01 -22.70 8.51
CA GLU A 271 -0.14 -23.88 8.69
C GLU A 271 0.99 -23.95 7.66
#